data_AF-A0A1F5SBN4-F1
#
_entry.id   AF-A0A1F5SBN4-F1
#
_cell.length_a   1.000
_cell.length_b   1.000
_cell.length_c   1.000
_cell.angle_alpha   90.00
_cell.angle_beta   90.00
_cell.angle_gamma   90.00
#
_symmetry.space_group_name_H-M   'P 1'
#
loop_
_entity.id
_entity.type
_entity.pdbx_description
1 polymer ?
#
loop_
_entity_poly.entity_id
_entity_poly.type
_entity_poly.pdbx_seq_one_letter_code
_entity_poly.pdbx_strand_id
1 'polypeptide(L)'
;MAVKIIANILLILALATAQIAFISGLPGWFSYLNLVLVILIFILGFTSFNFALWWSAGIGLMLEIFSFWPFGVYLISLSLTIIMANFLLDYFFTNRSLYSFLALVGLATLIFELIFNFISWFFAESGGYFFLASLNFWTLILKRISLNLLFTLTIYYLIYFLGRNLRPVFLVKS
;
A
#
# COMPACT_ATOMS: atom_id res chain seq x y z
N MET A 1 -4.44 -26.77 -6.16
CA MET A 1 -4.80 -25.79 -5.10
C MET A 1 -3.58 -25.36 -4.30
N ALA A 2 -2.81 -26.30 -3.73
CA ALA A 2 -1.60 -26.00 -2.95
C ALA A 2 -0.57 -25.10 -3.68
N VAL A 3 -0.31 -25.34 -4.97
CA VAL A 3 0.64 -24.53 -5.77
C VAL A 3 0.29 -23.04 -5.77
N LYS A 4 -1.00 -22.69 -5.86
CA LYS A 4 -1.45 -21.28 -5.85
C LYS A 4 -1.21 -20.62 -4.50
N ILE A 5 -1.44 -21.36 -3.41
CA ILE A 5 -1.21 -20.88 -2.05
C ILE A 5 0.28 -20.65 -1.82
N ILE A 6 1.11 -21.63 -2.19
CA ILE A 6 2.57 -21.53 -2.09
C ILE A 6 3.09 -20.34 -2.90
N ALA A 7 2.61 -20.15 -4.14
CA ALA A 7 2.99 -19.02 -4.97
C ALA A 7 2.63 -17.67 -4.33
N ASN A 8 1.42 -17.53 -3.75
CA ASN A 8 1.03 -16.30 -3.06
C ASN A 8 1.89 -16.02 -1.82
N ILE A 9 2.22 -17.05 -1.04
CA ILE A 9 3.11 -16.91 0.13
C ILE A 9 4.49 -16.45 -0.33
N LEU A 10 5.04 -17.05 -1.38
CA LEU A 10 6.33 -16.65 -1.95
C LEU A 10 6.30 -15.20 -2.46
N LEU A 11 5.21 -14.77 -3.10
CA LEU A 11 5.07 -13.39 -3.56
C LEU A 11 4.95 -12.39 -2.41
N ILE A 12 4.22 -12.74 -1.35
CA ILE A 12 4.13 -11.93 -0.12
C ILE A 12 5.52 -11.77 0.50
N LEU A 13 6.28 -12.87 0.61
CA LEU A 13 7.66 -12.85 1.10
C LEU A 13 8.57 -12.00 0.21
N ALA A 14 8.50 -12.19 -1.11
CA ALA A 14 9.29 -11.43 -2.07
C ALA A 14 8.97 -9.93 -1.99
N LEU A 15 7.71 -9.56 -1.80
CA LEU A 15 7.29 -8.17 -1.68
C LEU A 15 7.74 -7.55 -0.34
N ALA A 16 7.55 -8.27 0.77
CA ALA A 16 8.00 -7.80 2.08
C ALA A 16 9.53 -7.62 2.12
N THR A 17 10.27 -8.61 1.59
CA THR A 17 11.73 -8.52 1.48
C THR A 17 12.17 -7.41 0.52
N ALA A 18 11.47 -7.18 -0.59
CA ALA A 18 11.75 -6.05 -1.47
C ALA A 18 11.57 -4.70 -0.76
N GLN A 19 10.50 -4.53 0.03
CA GLN A 19 10.28 -3.32 0.82
C GLN A 19 11.39 -3.11 1.86
N ILE A 20 11.74 -4.15 2.60
CA ILE A 20 12.71 -4.05 3.70
C ILE A 20 14.14 -3.90 3.18
N ALA A 21 14.58 -4.77 2.28
CA ALA A 21 15.98 -4.84 1.85
C ALA A 21 16.30 -3.82 0.75
N PHE A 22 15.43 -3.69 -0.25
CA PHE A 22 15.71 -2.80 -1.39
C PHE A 22 15.24 -1.39 -1.11
N ILE A 23 13.94 -1.20 -0.86
CA ILE A 23 13.36 0.15 -0.77
C ILE A 23 13.91 0.91 0.42
N SER A 24 13.94 0.30 1.60
CA SER A 24 14.43 0.97 2.81
C SER A 24 15.94 1.28 2.76
N GLY A 25 16.70 0.61 1.89
CA GLY A 25 18.13 0.86 1.66
C GLY A 25 18.43 1.93 0.60
N LEU A 26 17.43 2.44 -0.13
CA LEU A 26 17.64 3.44 -1.16
C LEU A 26 18.03 4.80 -0.55
N PRO A 27 18.97 5.54 -1.16
CA PRO A 27 19.41 6.83 -0.63
C PRO A 27 18.35 7.92 -0.81
N GLY A 28 18.35 8.86 0.13
CA GLY A 28 17.54 10.08 0.05
C GLY A 28 16.04 9.80 0.09
N TRP A 29 15.29 10.44 -0.82
CA TRP A 29 13.83 10.43 -0.76
C TRP A 29 13.24 9.06 -1.12
N PHE A 30 13.91 8.26 -1.96
CA PHE A 30 13.38 6.99 -2.43
C PHE A 30 13.12 5.96 -1.32
N SER A 31 13.79 6.09 -0.17
CA SER A 31 13.51 5.29 1.04
C SER A 31 12.08 5.47 1.59
N TYR A 32 11.40 6.56 1.25
CA TYR A 32 10.03 6.83 1.69
C TYR A 32 8.96 6.18 0.80
N LEU A 33 9.34 5.44 -0.24
CA LEU A 33 8.37 4.70 -1.04
C LEU A 33 7.73 3.57 -0.19
N ASN A 34 6.40 3.52 -0.18
CA ASN A 34 5.67 2.41 0.39
C ASN A 34 5.19 1.48 -0.74
N LEU A 35 6.12 0.64 -1.22
CA LEU A 35 5.89 -0.30 -2.31
C LEU A 35 4.77 -1.28 -1.97
N VAL A 36 4.73 -1.74 -0.71
CA VAL A 36 3.67 -2.63 -0.19
C VAL A 36 2.30 -2.00 -0.38
N LEU A 37 2.11 -0.78 0.10
CA LEU A 37 0.82 -0.10 0.01
C LEU A 37 0.41 0.11 -1.44
N VAL A 38 1.32 0.59 -2.30
CA VAL A 38 1.02 0.78 -3.72
C VAL A 38 0.54 -0.54 -4.33
N ILE A 39 1.27 -1.63 -4.15
CA ILE A 39 0.89 -2.94 -4.72
C ILE A 39 -0.43 -3.44 -4.13
N LEU A 40 -0.70 -3.25 -2.84
CA LEU A 40 -1.97 -3.64 -2.24
C LEU A 40 -3.16 -2.88 -2.83
N ILE A 41 -3.01 -1.58 -3.14
CA ILE A 41 -4.06 -0.81 -3.81
C ILE A 41 -4.26 -1.27 -5.26
N PHE A 42 -3.19 -1.67 -5.96
CA PHE A 42 -3.32 -2.35 -7.25
C PHE A 42 -4.08 -3.67 -7.12
N ILE A 43 -3.72 -4.52 -6.16
CA ILE A 43 -4.42 -5.78 -5.90
C ILE A 43 -5.91 -5.51 -5.63
N LEU A 44 -6.23 -4.54 -4.78
CA LEU A 44 -7.60 -4.12 -4.46
C LEU A 44 -8.36 -3.70 -5.73
N GLY A 45 -7.77 -2.85 -6.57
CA GLY A 45 -8.42 -2.33 -7.78
C GLY A 45 -8.59 -3.36 -8.91
N PHE A 46 -7.70 -4.36 -9.00
CA PHE A 46 -7.70 -5.35 -10.09
C PHE A 46 -8.31 -6.69 -9.72
N THR A 47 -8.46 -7.02 -8.44
CA THR A 47 -8.95 -8.32 -7.98
C THR A 47 -10.22 -8.20 -7.13
N SER A 48 -10.16 -8.50 -5.84
CA SER A 48 -11.27 -8.41 -4.90
C SER A 48 -10.80 -7.93 -3.54
N PHE A 49 -11.72 -7.31 -2.78
CA PHE A 49 -11.49 -6.86 -1.41
C PHE A 49 -10.93 -7.97 -0.52
N ASN A 50 -11.55 -9.15 -0.53
CA ASN A 50 -11.12 -10.29 0.29
C ASN A 50 -9.67 -10.68 -0.01
N PHE A 51 -9.28 -10.69 -1.29
CA PHE A 51 -7.92 -11.06 -1.68
C PHE A 51 -6.91 -10.00 -1.25
N ALA A 52 -7.22 -8.71 -1.43
CA ALA A 52 -6.38 -7.61 -0.96
C ALA A 52 -6.23 -7.61 0.57
N LEU A 53 -7.30 -7.90 1.30
CA LEU A 53 -7.28 -7.98 2.76
C LEU A 53 -6.37 -9.12 3.24
N TRP A 54 -6.49 -10.31 2.67
CA TRP A 54 -5.59 -11.44 2.96
C TRP A 54 -4.12 -11.12 2.68
N TRP A 55 -3.84 -10.43 1.56
CA TRP A 55 -2.48 -9.97 1.25
C TRP A 55 -1.99 -8.92 2.25
N SER A 56 -2.83 -7.97 2.65
CA SER A 56 -2.47 -6.93 3.62
C SER A 56 -2.15 -7.52 4.99
N ALA A 57 -2.91 -8.53 5.43
CA ALA A 57 -2.64 -9.25 6.67
C ALA A 57 -1.35 -10.08 6.57
N GLY A 58 -1.16 -10.81 5.46
CA GLY A 58 0.05 -11.62 5.23
C GLY A 58 1.32 -10.77 5.19
N ILE A 59 1.32 -9.66 4.44
CA ILE A 59 2.46 -8.75 4.39
C ILE A 59 2.64 -8.03 5.72
N GLY A 60 1.55 -7.60 6.38
CA GLY A 60 1.61 -6.97 7.69
C GLY A 60 2.30 -7.85 8.72
N LEU A 61 1.95 -9.14 8.78
CA LEU A 61 2.65 -10.12 9.63
C LEU A 61 4.13 -10.25 9.30
N MET A 62 4.47 -10.29 8.01
CA MET A 62 5.88 -10.37 7.60
C MET A 62 6.66 -9.12 8.01
N LEU A 63 6.12 -7.93 7.79
CA LEU A 63 6.77 -6.68 8.20
C LEU A 63 6.95 -6.61 9.72
N GLU A 64 6.00 -7.15 10.48
CA GLU A 64 6.05 -7.21 11.94
C GLU A 64 7.30 -7.94 12.45
N ILE A 65 7.63 -9.09 11.85
CA ILE A 65 8.78 -9.93 12.22
C ILE A 65 10.11 -9.17 12.08
N PHE A 66 10.18 -8.23 11.13
CA PHE A 66 11.38 -7.46 10.85
C PHE A 66 11.35 -6.04 11.44
N SER A 67 10.34 -5.71 12.24
CA SER A 67 10.17 -4.37 12.78
C SER A 67 10.36 -4.32 14.29
N PHE A 68 10.87 -3.20 14.79
CA PHE A 68 10.99 -2.93 16.22
C PHE A 68 9.73 -2.27 16.82
N TRP A 69 8.64 -2.19 16.05
CA TRP A 69 7.39 -1.61 16.52
C TRP A 69 6.60 -2.62 17.37
N PRO A 70 5.68 -2.16 18.23
CA PRO A 70 4.80 -3.03 18.99
C PRO A 70 4.03 -4.00 18.08
N PHE A 71 3.95 -5.26 18.51
CA PHE A 71 3.31 -6.32 17.71
C PHE A 71 1.88 -5.95 17.30
N GLY A 72 1.63 -5.97 16.00
CA GLY A 72 0.34 -5.74 15.37
C GLY A 72 0.19 -4.37 14.72
N VAL A 73 1.17 -3.46 14.88
CA VAL A 73 1.07 -2.11 14.30
C VAL A 73 0.97 -2.17 12.77
N TYR A 74 1.81 -2.95 12.08
CA TYR A 74 1.74 -3.05 10.62
C TYR A 74 0.50 -3.80 10.16
N LEU A 75 0.18 -4.91 10.83
CA LEU A 75 -0.99 -5.72 10.50
C LEU A 75 -2.28 -4.90 10.56
N ILE A 76 -2.50 -4.19 11.67
CA ILE A 76 -3.72 -3.39 11.88
C ILE A 76 -3.73 -2.21 10.92
N SER A 77 -2.61 -1.50 10.77
CA SER A 77 -2.53 -0.32 9.91
C SER A 77 -2.79 -0.65 8.45
N LEU A 78 -2.17 -1.70 7.91
CA LEU A 78 -2.40 -2.13 6.52
C LEU A 78 -3.83 -2.63 6.32
N SER A 79 -4.33 -3.48 7.22
CA SER A 79 -5.68 -4.05 7.09
C SER A 79 -6.75 -2.96 7.13
N LEU A 80 -6.67 -2.04 8.09
CA LEU A 80 -7.60 -0.91 8.18
C LEU A 80 -7.48 0.02 6.98
N THR A 81 -6.27 0.26 6.48
CA THR A 81 -6.09 1.06 5.26
C THR A 81 -6.80 0.43 4.07
N ILE A 82 -6.72 -0.89 3.89
CA ILE A 82 -7.40 -1.58 2.79
C ILE A 82 -8.92 -1.56 2.97
N ILE A 83 -9.43 -1.70 4.19
CA ILE A 83 -10.86 -1.54 4.49
C ILE A 83 -11.34 -0.14 4.09
N MET A 84 -10.61 0.90 4.51
CA MET A 84 -10.96 2.29 4.20
C MET A 84 -10.79 2.61 2.71
N ALA A 85 -9.75 2.08 2.06
CA ALA A 85 -9.55 2.23 0.63
C ALA A 85 -10.65 1.56 -0.18
N ASN A 86 -11.12 0.38 0.24
CA ASN A 86 -12.26 -0.29 -0.40
C ASN A 86 -13.53 0.55 -0.25
N PHE A 87 -13.78 1.09 0.95
CA PHE A 87 -14.90 2.00 1.17
C PHE A 87 -14.82 3.24 0.25
N LEU A 88 -13.65 3.87 0.12
CA LEU A 88 -13.47 4.99 -0.82
C LEU A 88 -13.70 4.56 -2.27
N LEU A 89 -13.22 3.38 -2.67
CA LEU A 89 -13.39 2.86 -4.02
C LEU A 89 -14.86 2.63 -4.36
N ASP A 90 -15.63 2.01 -3.46
CA ASP A 90 -17.03 1.66 -3.70
C ASP A 90 -17.97 2.86 -3.63
N TYR A 91 -17.73 3.82 -2.72
CA TYR A 91 -18.67 4.92 -2.46
C TYR A 91 -18.27 6.26 -3.09
N PHE A 92 -16.97 6.54 -3.27
CA PHE A 92 -16.51 7.84 -3.79
C PHE A 92 -16.00 7.77 -5.22
N PHE A 93 -15.31 6.69 -5.60
CA PHE A 93 -14.69 6.56 -6.92
C PHE A 93 -15.56 5.76 -7.89
N THR A 94 -16.67 6.37 -8.33
CA THR A 94 -17.61 5.76 -9.28
C THR A 94 -16.96 5.45 -10.65
N ASN A 95 -15.95 6.25 -11.05
CA ASN A 95 -15.22 6.06 -12.30
C ASN A 95 -13.87 5.40 -12.04
N ARG A 96 -13.57 4.30 -12.74
CA ARG A 96 -12.25 3.62 -12.73
C ARG A 96 -11.24 4.34 -13.63
N SER A 97 -11.11 5.66 -13.45
CA SER A 97 -10.12 6.47 -14.17
C SER A 97 -8.76 6.41 -13.47
N LEU A 98 -7.69 6.73 -14.21
CA LEU A 98 -6.36 6.89 -13.63
C LEU A 98 -6.34 7.94 -12.51
N TYR A 99 -7.08 9.04 -12.67
CA TYR A 99 -7.18 10.10 -11.66
C TYR A 99 -7.79 9.59 -10.36
N SER A 100 -8.86 8.80 -10.45
CA SER A 100 -9.49 8.16 -9.29
C SER A 100 -8.52 7.22 -8.59
N PHE A 101 -7.74 6.46 -9.35
CA PHE A 101 -6.76 5.53 -8.80
C PHE A 101 -5.58 6.24 -8.11
N LEU A 102 -5.08 7.33 -8.70
CA LEU A 102 -4.07 8.17 -8.05
C LEU A 102 -4.60 8.80 -6.77
N ALA A 103 -5.81 9.35 -6.80
CA ALA A 103 -6.45 9.90 -5.61
C ALA A 103 -6.61 8.83 -4.52
N LEU A 104 -7.00 7.61 -4.90
CA LEU A 104 -7.10 6.48 -3.98
C LEU A 104 -5.75 6.13 -3.34
N VAL A 105 -4.66 6.05 -4.11
CA VAL A 105 -3.31 5.79 -3.56
C VAL A 105 -2.86 6.92 -2.62
N GLY A 106 -3.11 8.18 -2.99
CA GLY A 106 -2.78 9.32 -2.14
C GLY A 106 -3.54 9.29 -0.81
N LEU A 107 -4.85 9.06 -0.85
CA LEU A 107 -5.69 8.95 0.35
C LEU A 107 -5.33 7.72 1.19
N ALA A 108 -5.11 6.56 0.55
CA ALA A 108 -4.68 5.36 1.25
C ALA A 108 -3.33 5.56 1.95
N THR A 109 -2.40 6.28 1.32
CA THR A 109 -1.12 6.64 1.95
C THR A 109 -1.35 7.52 3.17
N LEU A 110 -2.17 8.57 3.05
CA LEU A 110 -2.51 9.44 4.18
C LEU A 110 -3.18 8.66 5.32
N ILE A 111 -4.16 7.81 5.01
CA ILE A 111 -4.87 6.97 5.99
C ILE A 111 -3.89 6.02 6.68
N PHE A 112 -3.03 5.34 5.93
CA PHE A 112 -2.01 4.45 6.49
C PHE A 112 -1.10 5.18 7.47
N GLU A 113 -0.56 6.33 7.09
CA GLU A 113 0.34 7.11 7.96
C GLU A 113 -0.38 7.60 9.22
N LEU A 114 -1.63 8.05 9.10
CA LEU A 114 -2.42 8.48 10.25
C LEU A 114 -2.65 7.33 11.23
N ILE A 115 -3.09 6.17 10.73
CA ILE A 115 -3.36 4.99 11.57
C ILE A 115 -2.06 4.49 12.20
N PHE A 116 -0.99 4.34 11.41
CA PHE A 116 0.30 3.84 11.87
C PHE A 116 0.87 4.74 12.98
N ASN A 117 0.96 6.05 12.74
CA ASN A 117 1.53 6.98 13.72
C ASN A 117 0.62 7.14 14.94
N PHE A 118 -0.70 7.05 14.79
CA PHE A 118 -1.62 7.08 15.92
C PHE A 118 -1.44 5.87 16.84
N ILE A 119 -1.39 4.66 16.27
CA ILE A 119 -1.15 3.43 17.04
C ILE A 119 0.23 3.50 17.70
N SER A 120 1.27 3.87 16.95
CA SER A 120 2.62 4.00 17.50
C SER A 120 2.72 5.04 18.62
N TRP A 121 2.04 6.18 18.51
CA TRP A 121 1.98 7.18 19.57
C TRP A 121 1.22 6.68 20.80
N PHE A 122 0.16 5.89 20.61
CA PHE A 122 -0.60 5.30 21.72
C PHE A 122 0.23 4.30 22.53
N PHE A 123 1.10 3.52 21.88
CA PHE A 123 1.97 2.54 22.54
C PHE A 123 3.30 3.12 23.04
N ALA A 124 3.78 4.21 22.45
CA ALA A 124 4.93 4.93 22.96
C ALA A 124 4.51 5.68 24.23
N GLU A 125 4.74 5.07 25.40
CA GLU A 125 4.41 5.61 26.72
C GLU A 125 4.51 7.14 26.75
N SER A 126 3.36 7.78 27.00
CA SER A 126 2.90 9.07 26.48
C SER A 126 3.66 10.34 26.95
N GLY A 127 4.99 10.38 26.78
CA GLY A 127 5.83 11.54 27.10
C GLY A 127 6.07 12.52 25.93
N GLY A 128 5.71 12.13 24.71
CA GLY A 128 5.96 12.92 23.49
C GLY A 128 4.80 13.81 23.05
N TYR A 129 5.12 14.94 22.40
CA TYR A 129 4.14 15.80 21.74
C TYR A 129 3.29 15.02 20.71
N PHE A 130 2.03 15.41 20.59
CA PHE A 130 1.10 14.81 19.63
C PHE A 130 1.65 14.94 18.19
N PHE A 131 1.73 13.82 17.48
CA PHE A 131 2.45 13.74 16.19
C PHE A 131 1.90 14.69 15.12
N LEU A 132 0.59 14.99 15.12
CA LEU A 132 -0.01 15.92 14.16
C LEU A 132 0.47 17.37 14.31
N ALA A 133 0.98 17.75 15.48
CA ALA A 133 1.54 19.08 15.70
C ALA A 133 2.96 19.24 15.12
N SER A 134 3.61 18.14 14.73
CA SER A 134 4.97 18.17 14.21
C SER A 134 5.00 18.54 12.72
N LEU A 135 5.74 19.60 12.36
CA LEU A 135 6.01 19.94 10.96
C LEU A 135 6.71 18.78 10.23
N ASN A 136 7.57 18.02 10.92
CA ASN A 136 8.27 16.89 10.33
C ASN A 136 7.30 15.83 9.82
N PHE A 137 6.23 15.54 10.56
CA PHE A 137 5.19 14.59 10.16
C PHE A 137 4.58 14.95 8.80
N TRP A 138 4.17 16.20 8.63
CA TRP A 138 3.59 16.67 7.36
C TRP A 138 4.58 16.62 6.20
N THR A 139 5.85 16.96 6.44
CA THR A 139 6.89 16.86 5.39
C THR A 139 7.15 15.41 4.98
N LEU A 140 7.12 14.46 5.92
CA LEU A 140 7.29 13.03 5.64
C LEU A 140 6.09 12.47 4.87
N ILE A 141 4.87 12.81 5.27
CA ILE A 141 3.65 12.42 4.54
C ILE A 141 3.69 12.92 3.11
N LEU A 142 4.06 14.19 2.89
CA LEU A 142 4.13 14.76 1.54
C LEU A 142 5.11 13.97 0.68
N LYS A 143 6.31 13.67 1.19
CA LYS A 143 7.31 12.84 0.48
C LYS A 143 6.77 11.45 0.14
N ARG A 144 6.13 10.77 1.10
CA ARG A 144 5.55 9.43 0.90
C ARG A 144 4.45 9.46 -0.16
N ILE A 145 3.52 10.41 -0.08
CA ILE A 145 2.45 10.58 -1.06
C ILE A 145 3.04 10.85 -2.46
N SER A 146 3.95 11.82 -2.59
CA SER A 146 4.55 12.16 -3.89
C SER A 146 5.23 10.95 -4.55
N LEU A 147 5.99 10.17 -3.78
CA LEU A 147 6.68 8.99 -4.31
C LEU A 147 5.71 7.85 -4.65
N ASN A 148 4.72 7.58 -3.79
CA ASN A 148 3.71 6.55 -4.05
C ASN A 148 2.88 6.89 -5.30
N LEU A 149 2.55 8.16 -5.52
CA LEU A 149 1.87 8.62 -6.73
C LEU A 149 2.75 8.46 -7.98
N LEU A 150 4.03 8.87 -7.91
CA LEU A 150 4.97 8.73 -9.02
C LEU A 150 5.19 7.25 -9.38
N PHE A 151 5.33 6.40 -8.38
CA PHE A 151 5.51 4.97 -8.59
C PHE A 151 4.24 4.31 -9.13
N THR A 152 3.06 4.72 -8.65
CA THR A 152 1.77 4.31 -9.21
C THR A 152 1.64 4.67 -10.68
N LEU A 153 2.01 5.89 -11.07
CA LEU A 153 2.04 6.30 -12.48
C LEU A 153 2.96 5.39 -13.30
N THR A 154 4.14 5.11 -12.76
CA THR A 154 5.13 4.24 -13.43
C THR A 154 4.57 2.84 -13.65
N ILE A 155 4.01 2.21 -12.62
CA ILE A 155 3.38 0.88 -12.74
C ILE A 155 2.22 0.93 -13.74
N TYR A 156 1.36 1.94 -13.65
CA TYR A 156 0.20 2.06 -14.54
C TYR A 156 0.65 2.12 -16.01
N TYR A 157 1.63 2.97 -16.33
CA TYR A 157 2.15 3.09 -17.69
C TYR A 157 2.88 1.82 -18.15
N LEU A 158 3.60 1.13 -17.26
CA LEU A 158 4.20 -0.18 -17.57
C LEU A 158 3.13 -1.21 -17.92
N ILE A 159 2.08 -1.33 -17.11
CA ILE A 159 0.94 -2.22 -17.38
C ILE A 159 0.26 -1.83 -18.69
N TYR A 160 0.06 -0.54 -18.93
CA TYR A 160 -0.56 -0.04 -20.16
C TYR A 160 0.28 -0.35 -21.40
N PHE A 161 1.60 -0.14 -21.32
CA PHE A 161 2.54 -0.41 -22.41
C PHE A 161 2.63 -1.91 -22.72
N LEU A 162 2.78 -2.75 -21.69
CA LEU A 162 2.76 -4.21 -21.84
C LEU A 162 1.39 -4.70 -22.35
N GLY A 163 0.31 -4.09 -21.88
CA GLY A 163 -1.05 -4.38 -22.28
C GLY A 163 -1.40 -3.99 -23.72
N ARG A 164 -0.74 -2.96 -24.28
CA ARG A 164 -0.91 -2.54 -25.69
C ARG A 164 -0.38 -3.59 -26.67
N ASN A 165 0.66 -4.34 -26.30
CA ASN A 165 1.12 -5.50 -27.08
C ASN A 165 0.25 -6.75 -26.86
N LEU A 166 -0.74 -6.70 -25.95
CA LEU A 166 -1.54 -7.86 -25.50
C LEU A 166 -3.06 -7.70 -25.68
N ARG A 167 -3.57 -6.89 -26.63
CA ARG A 167 -5.03 -6.84 -26.88
C ARG A 167 -5.39 -7.09 -28.35
N PRO A 168 -6.49 -7.83 -28.63
CA PRO A 168 -7.72 -7.82 -27.82
C PRO A 168 -8.38 -9.19 -27.57
N VAL A 169 -8.45 -9.66 -26.32
CA VAL A 169 -9.44 -10.69 -25.90
C VAL A 169 -10.48 -10.13 -24.90
N PHE A 170 -10.36 -8.87 -24.50
CA PHE A 170 -11.34 -8.21 -23.62
C PHE A 170 -12.51 -7.52 -24.36
N LEU A 171 -12.73 -7.85 -25.64
CA LEU A 171 -13.87 -7.36 -26.44
C LEU A 171 -14.62 -8.49 -27.15
N VAL A 172 -14.84 -9.64 -26.51
CA VAL A 172 -15.94 -10.52 -26.93
C VAL A 172 -16.55 -11.22 -25.72
N LYS A 173 -17.71 -10.73 -25.27
CA LYS A 173 -18.89 -11.58 -25.23
C LYS A 173 -20.15 -10.71 -25.30
N SER A 174 -20.79 -10.82 -26.47
CA SER A 174 -22.21 -10.59 -26.72
C SER A 174 -23.09 -11.29 -25.70
#